data_AF-G2I418-F1
#
_entry.id   AF-G2I418-F1
#
_cell.length_a   1.000
_cell.length_b   1.000
_cell.length_c   1.000
_cell.angle_alpha   90.00
_cell.angle_beta   90.00
_cell.angle_gamma   90.00
#
_symmetry.space_group_name_H-M   'P 1'
#
loop_
_entity.id
_entity.type
_entity.pdbx_description
1 polymer ?
#
loop_
_entity_poly.entity_id
_entity_poly.type
_entity_poly.pdbx_seq_one_letter_code
_entity_poly.pdbx_strand_id
1 'polypeptide(L)'
;MPQTAHTLPAERARVATILRADRRARLLARDVAAGLKPDMGTDGPAATARVVQATRMELAPHTAPQPVRRVLDTCMPDRLFHRANAALTPDQHAAGLRFRATWRRAVRSGRLVQRYSPLTGAGGGVALEDSEASVHARRQLDRAHALLTPARWRVVCAVCALDEAPGTRLRTLHRALDVLHEKW
;
A
#
# COMPACT_ATOMS: atom_id res chain seq x y z
N MET A 1 19.07 -43.42 34.95
CA MET A 1 19.52 -42.01 34.87
C MET A 1 18.31 -41.14 34.52
N PRO A 2 17.63 -40.47 35.47
CA PRO A 2 16.49 -39.63 35.16
C PRO A 2 16.96 -38.20 34.92
N GLN A 3 16.74 -37.65 33.71
CA GLN A 3 17.03 -36.25 33.41
C GLN A 3 15.74 -35.42 33.41
N THR A 4 15.70 -34.53 34.42
CA THR A 4 15.33 -33.11 34.35
C THR A 4 13.87 -32.70 34.20
N ALA A 5 13.27 -32.44 35.36
CA ALA A 5 12.00 -31.77 35.63
C ALA A 5 11.99 -30.23 35.39
N HIS A 6 12.65 -29.71 34.33
CA HIS A 6 12.79 -28.26 34.11
C HIS A 6 11.89 -27.65 33.00
N THR A 7 11.03 -28.42 32.34
CA THR A 7 10.19 -27.96 31.22
C THR A 7 8.83 -27.38 31.64
N LEU A 8 8.27 -27.82 32.77
CA LEU A 8 6.94 -27.43 33.25
C LEU A 8 6.74 -25.92 33.52
N PRO A 9 7.71 -25.16 34.09
CA PRO A 9 7.53 -23.74 34.38
C PRO A 9 7.48 -22.88 33.11
N ALA A 10 8.34 -23.18 32.13
CA ALA A 10 8.41 -22.46 30.86
C ALA A 10 7.16 -22.72 29.99
N GLU A 11 6.67 -23.96 30.02
CA GLU A 11 5.43 -24.34 29.34
C GLU A 11 4.20 -23.67 29.99
N ARG A 12 4.13 -23.65 31.32
CA ARG A 12 3.09 -22.91 32.06
C ARG A 12 3.13 -21.41 31.78
N ALA A 13 4.33 -20.81 31.70
CA ALA A 13 4.50 -19.40 31.35
C ALA A 13 4.04 -19.10 29.91
N ARG A 14 4.36 -20.00 28.96
CA ARG A 14 3.91 -19.90 27.57
C ARG A 14 2.39 -20.02 27.46
N VAL A 15 1.79 -21.01 28.12
CA VAL A 15 0.33 -21.21 28.18
C VAL A 15 -0.36 -20.00 28.82
N ALA A 16 0.16 -19.48 29.93
CA ALA A 16 -0.38 -18.28 30.57
C ALA A 16 -0.28 -17.05 29.65
N THR A 17 0.77 -16.94 28.84
CA THR A 17 0.93 -15.86 27.85
C THR A 17 -0.11 -15.98 26.73
N ILE A 18 -0.34 -17.19 26.22
CA ILE A 18 -1.38 -17.48 25.21
C ILE A 18 -2.77 -17.14 25.75
N LEU A 19 -3.10 -17.58 26.98
CA LEU A 19 -4.39 -17.31 27.61
C LEU A 19 -4.63 -15.82 27.88
N ARG A 20 -3.58 -15.07 28.24
CA ARG A 20 -3.66 -13.60 28.39
C ARG A 20 -3.87 -12.91 27.04
N ALA A 21 -3.20 -13.37 25.99
CA ALA A 21 -3.38 -12.84 24.64
C ALA A 21 -4.81 -13.10 24.13
N ASP A 22 -5.33 -14.31 24.34
CA ASP A 22 -6.70 -14.69 23.94
C ASP A 22 -7.75 -13.88 24.72
N ARG A 23 -7.57 -13.70 26.04
CA ARG A 23 -8.43 -12.83 26.84
C ARG A 23 -8.43 -11.38 26.35
N ARG A 24 -7.26 -10.84 25.97
CA ARG A 24 -7.15 -9.49 25.40
C ARG A 24 -7.88 -9.38 24.06
N ALA A 25 -7.73 -10.37 23.18
CA ALA A 25 -8.40 -10.41 21.89
C ALA A 25 -9.94 -10.40 22.03
N ARG A 26 -10.48 -11.19 22.97
CA ARG A 26 -11.93 -11.23 23.24
C ARG A 26 -12.48 -9.91 23.79
N LEU A 27 -11.73 -9.23 24.66
CA LEU A 27 -12.13 -7.91 25.18
C LEU A 27 -12.09 -6.84 24.07
N LEU A 28 -11.07 -6.88 23.22
CA LEU A 28 -10.98 -6.00 22.04
C LEU A 28 -12.15 -6.22 21.09
N ALA A 29 -12.47 -7.48 20.77
CA ALA A 29 -13.63 -7.81 19.93
C ALA A 29 -14.96 -7.31 20.53
N ARG A 30 -15.11 -7.36 21.86
CA ARG A 30 -16.28 -6.82 22.55
C ARG A 30 -16.35 -5.30 22.47
N ASP A 31 -15.24 -4.61 22.71
CA ASP A 31 -15.16 -3.14 22.65
C ASP A 31 -15.37 -2.64 21.21
N VAL A 32 -14.89 -3.40 20.23
CA VAL A 32 -15.14 -3.22 18.80
C VAL A 32 -16.63 -3.35 18.48
N ALA A 33 -17.27 -4.44 18.91
CA ALA A 33 -18.70 -4.67 18.69
C ALA A 33 -19.56 -3.60 19.37
N ALA A 34 -19.10 -3.06 20.50
CA ALA A 34 -19.72 -1.95 21.21
C ALA A 34 -19.40 -0.56 20.61
N GLY A 35 -18.57 -0.48 19.56
CA GLY A 35 -18.16 0.78 18.93
C GLY A 35 -17.25 1.67 19.79
N LEU A 36 -16.75 1.15 20.92
CA LEU A 36 -15.89 1.86 21.87
C LEU A 36 -14.42 1.87 21.46
N LYS A 37 -14.02 0.90 20.62
CA LYS A 37 -12.69 0.82 20.03
C LYS A 37 -12.79 0.58 18.52
N PRO A 38 -11.87 1.14 17.72
CA PRO A 38 -11.84 0.86 16.29
C PRO A 38 -11.45 -0.62 16.07
N ASP A 39 -12.20 -1.33 15.22
CA ASP A 39 -11.79 -2.66 14.76
C ASP A 39 -10.69 -2.52 13.74
N MET A 40 -9.49 -2.85 14.18
CA MET A 40 -8.27 -2.46 13.48
C MET A 40 -7.52 -3.63 12.89
N GLY A 41 -8.07 -4.85 12.87
CA GLY A 41 -7.44 -5.99 12.21
C GLY A 41 -5.94 -6.03 12.51
N THR A 42 -5.60 -6.39 13.74
CA THR A 42 -4.31 -6.20 14.45
C THR A 42 -3.97 -4.77 14.87
N ASP A 43 -3.75 -4.61 16.18
CA ASP A 43 -3.28 -3.37 16.81
C ASP A 43 -1.95 -2.91 16.20
N GLY A 44 -1.90 -1.67 15.72
CA GLY A 44 -0.65 -1.04 15.28
C GLY A 44 -0.87 0.35 14.66
N PRO A 45 0.17 1.19 14.58
CA PRO A 45 0.11 2.52 13.95
C PRO A 45 -0.32 2.46 12.47
N ALA A 46 -0.14 1.29 11.85
CA ALA A 46 -0.53 0.98 10.49
C ALA A 46 -2.06 0.86 10.31
N ALA A 47 -2.82 0.62 11.39
CA ALA A 47 -4.26 0.60 11.35
C ALA A 47 -4.86 2.02 11.42
N THR A 48 -4.25 2.92 12.20
CA THR A 48 -4.71 4.31 12.39
C THR A 48 -4.51 5.22 11.18
N ALA A 49 -3.59 4.87 10.26
CA ALA A 49 -3.28 5.69 9.09
C ALA A 49 -4.15 5.38 7.85
N ARG A 50 -4.99 4.34 7.91
CA ARG A 50 -5.79 3.88 6.77
C ARG A 50 -7.03 4.76 6.60
N VAL A 51 -7.32 5.17 5.37
CA VAL A 51 -8.58 5.86 5.05
C VAL A 51 -9.73 4.87 5.22
N VAL A 52 -10.65 5.18 6.14
CA VAL A 52 -11.82 4.35 6.42
C VAL A 52 -13.02 4.89 5.67
N GLN A 53 -13.58 4.09 4.75
CA GLN A 53 -14.84 4.40 4.08
C GLN A 53 -15.99 3.68 4.80
N ALA A 54 -17.05 4.42 5.11
CA ALA A 54 -18.32 3.82 5.48
C ALA A 54 -19.06 3.40 4.19
N THR A 55 -19.33 2.10 4.04
CA THR A 55 -20.05 1.55 2.89
C THR A 55 -21.15 0.62 3.40
N ARG A 56 -22.33 0.65 2.78
CA ARG A 56 -23.38 -0.31 3.09
C ARG A 56 -23.16 -1.60 2.31
N MET A 57 -23.09 -2.73 3.02
CA MET A 57 -22.90 -4.04 2.40
C MET A 57 -23.85 -5.08 2.97
N GLU A 58 -24.30 -5.95 2.08
CA GLU A 58 -25.04 -7.15 2.41
C GLU A 58 -24.05 -8.20 2.93
N LEU A 59 -24.15 -8.55 4.21
CA LEU A 59 -23.20 -9.44 4.89
C LEU A 59 -23.53 -10.92 4.69
N ALA A 60 -24.76 -11.22 4.28
CA ALA A 60 -25.24 -12.54 3.93
C ALA A 60 -26.31 -12.43 2.82
N PRO A 61 -26.50 -13.44 1.97
CA PRO A 61 -27.50 -13.39 0.91
C PRO A 61 -28.90 -13.05 1.45
N HIS A 62 -29.57 -12.09 0.80
CA HIS A 62 -30.91 -11.60 1.12
C HIS A 62 -31.05 -10.87 2.47
N THR A 63 -29.99 -10.20 2.93
CA THR A 63 -30.02 -9.40 4.17
C THR A 63 -29.93 -7.89 3.90
N ALA A 64 -30.53 -7.09 4.79
CA ALA A 64 -30.50 -5.64 4.67
C ALA A 64 -29.04 -5.12 4.71
N PRO A 65 -28.64 -4.23 3.77
CA PRO A 65 -27.27 -3.69 3.73
C PRO A 65 -26.90 -2.97 5.03
N GLN A 66 -25.92 -3.50 5.74
CA GLN A 66 -25.43 -2.92 7.00
C GLN A 66 -24.31 -1.93 6.72
N PRO A 67 -24.23 -0.80 7.45
CA PRO A 67 -23.10 0.12 7.34
C PRO A 67 -21.83 -0.57 7.88
N VAL A 68 -20.93 -0.91 6.99
CA VAL A 68 -19.62 -1.49 7.29
C VAL A 68 -18.55 -0.43 7.09
N ARG A 69 -17.64 -0.31 8.06
CA ARG A 69 -16.42 0.48 7.90
C ARG A 69 -15.36 -0.38 7.23
N ARG A 70 -14.91 0.03 6.03
CA ARG A 70 -13.88 -0.65 5.26
C ARG A 70 -12.61 0.18 5.17
N VAL A 71 -11.47 -0.49 5.26
CA VAL A 71 -10.15 0.06 4.94
C VAL A 71 -10.04 0.21 3.42
N LEU A 72 -9.78 1.43 2.95
CA LEU A 72 -9.45 1.70 1.55
C LEU A 72 -7.94 1.53 1.35
N ASP A 73 -7.54 0.35 0.90
CA ASP A 73 -6.23 0.17 0.30
C ASP A 73 -6.31 0.53 -1.19
N THR A 74 -5.86 1.72 -1.56
CA THR A 74 -6.05 2.25 -2.94
C THR A 74 -5.07 1.68 -3.96
N CYS A 75 -3.95 1.13 -3.49
CA CYS A 75 -2.92 0.53 -4.33
C CYS A 75 -2.05 -0.47 -3.55
N MET A 76 -1.27 -1.28 -4.27
CA MET A 76 -0.39 -2.26 -3.63
C MET A 76 0.70 -1.63 -2.74
N PRO A 77 1.32 -0.48 -3.09
CA PRO A 77 2.19 0.25 -2.16
C PRO A 77 1.52 0.59 -0.82
N ASP A 78 0.27 1.02 -0.82
CA ASP A 78 -0.48 1.32 0.41
C ASP A 78 -0.70 0.06 1.25
N ARG A 79 -1.06 -1.07 0.59
CA ARG A 79 -1.21 -2.37 1.26
C ARG A 79 0.07 -2.81 1.97
N LEU A 80 1.23 -2.60 1.32
CA LEU A 80 2.53 -3.01 1.84
C LEU A 80 3.00 -2.10 2.98
N PHE A 81 2.70 -0.80 2.91
CA PHE A 81 3.07 0.18 3.92
C PHE A 81 2.20 0.05 5.18
N HIS A 82 0.88 -0.12 5.02
CA HIS A 82 -0.04 -0.18 6.14
C HIS A 82 -0.21 -1.56 6.79
N ARG A 83 0.58 -2.58 6.40
CA ARG A 83 0.55 -3.91 7.04
C ARG A 83 1.15 -3.86 8.46
N ALA A 84 0.69 -4.73 9.37
CA ALA A 84 1.16 -4.77 10.77
C ALA A 84 2.70 -4.95 10.88
N ASN A 85 3.30 -5.71 9.97
CA ASN A 85 4.74 -5.71 9.73
C ASN A 85 4.97 -4.96 8.41
N ALA A 86 5.04 -3.63 8.50
CA ALA A 86 5.21 -2.77 7.33
C ALA A 86 6.35 -3.31 6.48
N ALA A 87 6.03 -3.70 5.25
CA ALA A 87 7.02 -4.24 4.33
C ALA A 87 7.92 -3.11 3.81
N LEU A 88 7.37 -1.90 3.71
CA LEU A 88 8.05 -0.73 3.17
C LEU A 88 8.36 0.28 4.27
N THR A 89 9.51 0.94 4.16
CA THR A 89 9.79 2.16 4.91
C THR A 89 8.97 3.35 4.35
N PRO A 90 8.84 4.46 5.09
CA PRO A 90 8.16 5.66 4.59
C PRO A 90 8.75 6.18 3.28
N ASP A 91 10.08 6.16 3.16
CA ASP A 91 10.80 6.62 1.97
C ASP A 91 10.54 5.73 0.75
N GLN A 92 10.51 4.41 0.96
CA GLN A 92 10.17 3.44 -0.08
C GLN A 92 8.70 3.57 -0.51
N HIS A 93 7.79 3.79 0.44
CA HIS A 93 6.38 4.04 0.15
C HIS A 93 6.19 5.33 -0.66
N ALA A 94 6.83 6.43 -0.26
CA ALA A 94 6.81 7.68 -0.99
C ALA A 94 7.37 7.52 -2.42
N ALA A 95 8.51 6.84 -2.59
CA ALA A 95 9.09 6.54 -3.90
C ALA A 95 8.14 5.70 -4.77
N GLY A 96 7.47 4.70 -4.19
CA GLY A 96 6.46 3.88 -4.88
C GLY A 96 5.24 4.68 -5.33
N LEU A 97 4.77 5.62 -4.51
CA LEU A 97 3.67 6.52 -4.87
C LEU A 97 4.06 7.54 -5.95
N ARG A 98 5.28 8.10 -5.87
CA ARG A 98 5.84 8.94 -6.95
C ARG A 98 5.90 8.15 -8.26
N PHE A 99 6.39 6.90 -8.21
CA PHE A 99 6.44 6.02 -9.38
C PHE A 99 5.06 5.82 -10.01
N ARG A 100 4.09 5.47 -9.19
CA ARG A 100 2.71 5.25 -9.61
C ARG A 100 2.08 6.50 -10.24
N ALA A 101 2.30 7.67 -9.65
CA ALA A 101 1.78 8.92 -10.17
C ALA A 101 2.37 9.23 -11.55
N THR A 102 3.69 9.08 -11.72
CA THR A 102 4.37 9.26 -13.00
C THR A 102 3.92 8.24 -14.04
N TRP A 103 3.79 6.97 -13.66
CA TRP A 103 3.26 5.92 -14.52
C TRP A 103 1.85 6.24 -15.04
N ARG A 104 0.93 6.63 -14.14
CA ARG A 104 -0.44 7.00 -14.51
C ARG A 104 -0.48 8.19 -15.48
N ARG A 105 0.40 9.18 -15.32
CA ARG A 105 0.54 10.32 -16.24
C ARG A 105 1.08 9.89 -17.61
N ALA A 106 2.02 8.96 -17.64
CA ALA A 106 2.61 8.44 -18.88
C ALA A 106 1.62 7.59 -19.70
N VAL A 107 0.78 6.80 -19.04
CA VAL A 107 -0.18 5.87 -19.67
C VAL A 107 -1.49 6.57 -20.08
N ARG A 108 -1.89 7.67 -19.42
CA ARG A 108 -3.11 8.42 -19.75
C ARG A 108 -3.16 8.95 -21.19
N SER A 109 -2.00 9.16 -21.83
CA SER A 109 -1.91 9.58 -23.24
C SER A 109 -1.82 8.37 -24.19
N GLY A 110 -2.89 7.58 -24.22
CA GLY A 110 -3.01 6.40 -25.11
C GLY A 110 -3.00 6.70 -26.61
N ARG A 111 -2.90 7.96 -27.04
CA ARG A 111 -2.74 8.34 -28.45
C ARG A 111 -2.21 9.77 -28.52
N LEU A 112 -1.04 9.96 -29.12
CA LEU A 112 -0.61 11.27 -29.63
C LEU A 112 -1.55 11.63 -30.79
N VAL A 113 -2.76 12.13 -30.47
CA VAL A 113 -3.50 12.92 -31.45
C VAL A 113 -2.94 14.32 -31.29
N GLN A 114 -2.17 14.75 -32.29
CA GLN A 114 -1.73 16.13 -32.41
C GLN A 114 -2.99 16.99 -32.60
N ARG A 115 -3.65 17.36 -31.50
CA ARG A 115 -4.77 18.31 -31.51
C ARG A 115 -4.16 19.70 -31.49
N TYR A 116 -3.93 20.24 -32.68
CA TYR A 116 -3.71 21.66 -32.83
C TYR A 116 -5.02 22.37 -32.51
N SER A 117 -5.10 23.01 -31.35
CA SER A 117 -6.16 23.95 -31.02
C SER A 117 -5.53 25.35 -31.06
N PRO A 118 -5.78 26.16 -32.10
CA PRO A 118 -5.23 27.51 -32.14
C PRO A 118 -5.81 28.32 -31.00
N LEU A 119 -4.97 28.70 -30.04
CA LEU A 119 -5.30 29.61 -28.96
C LEU A 119 -5.26 31.05 -29.48
N THR A 120 -6.42 31.61 -29.79
CA THR A 120 -6.62 33.07 -29.82
C THR A 120 -7.00 33.53 -28.42
N GLY A 121 -6.01 33.72 -27.55
CA GLY A 121 -6.23 34.21 -26.19
C GLY A 121 -4.96 34.80 -25.58
N ALA A 122 -5.03 36.05 -25.13
CA ALA A 122 -3.91 36.79 -24.58
C ALA A 122 -3.42 36.17 -23.25
N GLY A 123 -2.10 36.18 -23.09
CA GLY A 123 -1.32 35.54 -22.04
C GLY A 123 -1.94 35.51 -20.64
N GLY A 124 -1.99 34.30 -20.08
CA GLY A 124 -2.15 34.02 -18.67
C GLY A 124 -1.76 32.55 -18.46
N GLY A 125 -0.67 32.30 -17.72
CA GLY A 125 0.01 31.00 -17.64
C GLY A 125 -0.93 29.80 -17.54
N VAL A 126 -1.03 29.04 -18.63
CA VAL A 126 -1.89 27.86 -18.73
C VAL A 126 -1.04 26.62 -18.46
N ALA A 127 -1.57 25.75 -17.61
CA ALA A 127 -1.02 24.44 -17.27
C ALA A 127 -0.42 23.73 -18.51
N LEU A 128 0.77 23.13 -18.35
CA LEU A 128 1.38 22.23 -19.32
C LEU A 128 0.28 21.38 -19.96
N GLU A 129 0.09 21.51 -21.28
CA GLU A 129 -0.88 20.73 -22.02
C GLU A 129 -0.70 19.25 -21.63
N ASP A 130 -1.79 18.51 -21.40
CA ASP A 130 -1.74 17.13 -20.87
C ASP A 130 -0.79 16.20 -21.68
N SER A 131 -0.52 16.55 -22.94
CA SER A 131 0.49 15.95 -23.82
C SER A 131 1.93 16.14 -23.31
N GLU A 132 2.33 17.37 -22.95
CA GLU A 132 3.66 17.72 -22.46
C GLU A 132 3.94 17.08 -21.09
N ALA A 133 2.94 17.09 -20.21
CA ALA A 133 3.02 16.42 -18.91
C ALA A 133 3.24 14.91 -19.05
N SER A 134 2.65 14.29 -20.08
CA SER A 134 2.82 12.87 -20.36
C SER A 134 4.17 12.55 -21.00
N VAL A 135 4.66 13.38 -21.92
CA VAL A 135 6.02 13.26 -22.49
C VAL A 135 7.07 13.42 -21.40
N HIS A 136 6.91 14.40 -20.52
CA HIS A 136 7.80 14.58 -19.37
C HIS A 136 7.76 13.38 -18.43
N ALA A 137 6.57 12.84 -18.13
CA ALA A 137 6.43 11.63 -17.32
C ALA A 137 7.12 10.41 -17.95
N ARG A 138 7.04 10.24 -19.28
CA ARG A 138 7.76 9.18 -20.00
C ARG A 138 9.28 9.34 -19.88
N ARG A 139 9.81 10.54 -20.09
CA ARG A 139 11.24 10.83 -19.88
C ARG A 139 11.68 10.54 -18.44
N GLN A 140 10.83 10.83 -17.45
CA GLN A 140 11.12 10.47 -16.06
C GLN A 140 11.15 8.95 -15.84
N LEU A 141 10.24 8.20 -16.47
CA LEU A 141 10.25 6.73 -16.42
C LEU A 141 11.47 6.15 -17.13
N ASP A 142 11.91 6.72 -18.25
CA ASP A 142 13.11 6.28 -18.96
C ASP A 142 14.36 6.47 -18.09
N ARG A 143 14.46 7.59 -17.36
CA ARG A 143 15.52 7.81 -16.36
C ARG A 143 15.46 6.79 -15.24
N ALA A 144 14.27 6.53 -14.69
CA ALA A 144 14.09 5.50 -13.66
C ALA A 144 14.46 4.10 -14.18
N HIS A 145 14.14 3.77 -15.43
CA HIS A 145 14.49 2.52 -16.06
C HIS A 145 16.01 2.37 -16.22
N ALA A 146 16.71 3.45 -16.63
CA ALA A 146 18.18 3.45 -16.75
C ALA A 146 18.91 3.23 -15.41
N LEU A 147 18.30 3.62 -14.28
CA LEU A 147 18.86 3.43 -12.95
C LEU A 147 18.67 2.00 -12.40
N LEU A 148 17.73 1.24 -12.96
CA LEU A 148 17.32 -0.05 -12.42
C LEU A 148 17.73 -1.20 -13.34
N THR A 149 18.22 -2.29 -12.74
CA THR A 149 18.38 -3.56 -13.47
C THR A 149 17.03 -4.05 -14.02
N PRO A 150 16.99 -4.83 -15.11
CA PRO A 150 15.74 -5.35 -15.69
C PRO A 150 14.85 -6.13 -14.71
N ALA A 151 15.45 -6.82 -13.71
CA ALA A 151 14.69 -7.53 -12.68
C ALA A 151 14.00 -6.57 -11.69
N ARG A 152 14.69 -5.49 -11.30
CA ARG A 152 14.15 -4.45 -10.40
C ARG A 152 13.06 -3.64 -11.08
N TRP A 153 13.28 -3.24 -12.33
CA TRP A 153 12.28 -2.55 -13.14
C TRP A 153 10.96 -3.33 -13.21
N ARG A 154 11.02 -4.61 -13.59
CA ARG A 154 9.84 -5.49 -13.66
C ARG A 154 9.06 -5.57 -12.35
N VAL A 155 9.77 -5.67 -11.22
CA VAL A 155 9.12 -5.75 -9.90
C VAL A 155 8.46 -4.43 -9.51
N VAL A 156 9.11 -3.29 -9.77
CA VAL A 156 8.53 -1.96 -9.51
C VAL A 156 7.31 -1.73 -10.39
N CYS A 157 7.37 -2.06 -11.69
CA CYS A 157 6.21 -1.97 -12.58
C CYS A 157 5.05 -2.86 -12.10
N ALA A 158 5.34 -4.14 -11.79
CA ALA A 158 4.32 -5.06 -11.31
C ALA A 158 3.62 -4.52 -10.05
N VAL A 159 4.38 -4.07 -9.05
CA VAL A 159 3.82 -3.66 -7.76
C VAL A 159 3.25 -2.24 -7.78
N CYS A 160 4.02 -1.25 -8.23
CA CYS A 160 3.65 0.16 -8.11
C CYS A 160 2.74 0.63 -9.24
N ALA A 161 2.87 0.06 -10.44
CA ALA A 161 2.08 0.45 -11.61
C ALA A 161 0.88 -0.47 -11.87
N LEU A 162 1.05 -1.79 -11.76
CA LEU A 162 0.02 -2.79 -12.08
C LEU A 162 -0.72 -3.34 -10.85
N ASP A 163 -0.31 -2.95 -9.63
CA ASP A 163 -0.89 -3.43 -8.36
C ASP A 163 -0.82 -4.96 -8.16
N GLU A 164 0.16 -5.62 -8.76
CA GLU A 164 0.41 -7.03 -8.58
C GLU A 164 1.05 -7.33 -7.22
N ALA A 165 0.71 -8.48 -6.65
CA ALA A 165 1.30 -8.94 -5.41
C ALA A 165 2.78 -9.35 -5.63
N PRO A 166 3.75 -8.80 -4.88
CA PRO A 166 5.17 -9.06 -5.10
C PRO A 166 5.61 -10.52 -4.83
N GLY A 167 4.82 -11.30 -4.10
CA GLY A 167 5.17 -12.66 -3.69
C GLY A 167 6.53 -12.70 -2.97
N THR A 168 7.44 -13.55 -3.44
CA THR A 168 8.80 -13.71 -2.89
C THR A 168 9.78 -12.59 -3.28
N ARG A 169 9.35 -11.62 -4.11
CA ARG A 169 10.23 -10.59 -4.69
C ARG A 169 10.34 -9.31 -3.83
N LEU A 170 9.89 -9.34 -2.57
CA LEU A 170 9.93 -8.18 -1.66
C LEU A 170 11.32 -7.56 -1.52
N ARG A 171 12.38 -8.39 -1.35
CA ARG A 171 13.76 -7.87 -1.23
C ARG A 171 14.21 -7.11 -2.49
N THR A 172 13.81 -7.59 -3.66
CA THR A 172 14.10 -6.93 -4.94
C THR A 172 13.33 -5.63 -5.08
N LEU A 173 12.08 -5.60 -4.60
CA LEU A 173 11.27 -4.39 -4.55
C LEU A 173 11.91 -3.33 -3.64
N HIS A 174 12.33 -3.69 -2.43
CA HIS A 174 12.94 -2.74 -1.48
C HIS A 174 14.19 -2.10 -2.07
N ARG A 175 15.12 -2.92 -2.57
CA ARG A 175 16.35 -2.43 -3.23
C ARG A 175 16.07 -1.56 -4.45
N ALA A 176 14.97 -1.78 -5.15
CA ALA A 176 14.58 -0.96 -6.28
C ALA A 176 14.02 0.39 -5.82
N LEU A 177 13.15 0.38 -4.80
CA LEU A 177 12.56 1.59 -4.21
C LEU A 177 13.61 2.45 -3.49
N ASP A 178 14.63 1.85 -2.87
CA ASP A 178 15.77 2.57 -2.28
C ASP A 178 16.54 3.34 -3.37
N VAL A 179 16.88 2.67 -4.48
CA VAL A 179 17.57 3.32 -5.60
C VAL A 179 16.73 4.43 -6.22
N LEU A 180 15.42 4.24 -6.34
CA LEU A 180 14.52 5.28 -6.82
C LEU A 180 14.39 6.43 -5.82
N HIS A 181 14.35 6.16 -4.53
CA HIS A 181 14.30 7.22 -3.52
C HIS A 181 15.54 8.11 -3.57
N GLU A 182 16.72 7.49 -3.68
CA GLU A 182 18.02 8.19 -3.66
C GLU A 182 18.32 8.95 -4.95
N LYS A 183 17.93 8.41 -6.11
CA LYS A 183 18.42 8.87 -7.43
C LYS A 183 17.34 9.39 -8.38
N TRP A 184 16.07 9.38 -7.96
CA TRP A 184 14.93 9.74 -8.80
C TRP A 184 13.89 10.64 -8.11
#